data_AF-A0A2U1E6C7-F1
#
_entry.id   AF-A0A2U1E6C7-F1
#
_cell.length_a   1.000
_cell.length_b   1.000
_cell.length_c   1.000
_cell.angle_alpha   90.00
_cell.angle_beta   90.00
_cell.angle_gamma   90.00
#
_symmetry.space_group_name_H-M   'P 1'
#
loop_
_entity.id
_entity.type
_entity.pdbx_description
1 polymer ?
#
loop_
_entity_poly.entity_id
_entity_poly.type
_entity_poly.pdbx_seq_one_letter_code
_entity_poly.pdbx_strand_id
1 'polypeptide(L)'
;MLNVALFNKRAKEWRNENPNLKGNMRDYANINELLVLANMESYNSILIAKGIKQKERMIELRKLARTQLLSIEKLNNTSLKSLEEKSKK
;
A
#
# COMPACT_ATOMS: atom_id res chain seq x y z
N MET A 1 -0.36 -2.27 12.64
CA MET A 1 -1.43 -2.83 11.79
C MET A 1 -1.25 -2.44 10.33
N LEU A 2 -1.14 -1.15 9.99
CA LEU A 2 -1.05 -0.69 8.58
C LEU A 2 0.07 -1.35 7.78
N ASN A 3 1.27 -1.42 8.35
CA ASN A 3 2.40 -2.10 7.72
C ASN A 3 2.13 -3.59 7.44
N VAL A 4 1.38 -4.27 8.31
CA VAL A 4 0.98 -5.66 8.11
C VAL A 4 -0.10 -5.77 7.03
N ALA A 5 -1.02 -4.81 6.98
CA ALA A 5 -2.06 -4.76 5.97
C ALA A 5 -1.51 -4.55 4.55
N LEU A 6 -0.49 -3.71 4.39
CA LEU A 6 0.12 -3.39 3.10
C LEU A 6 1.29 -4.32 2.74
N PHE A 7 2.29 -4.44 3.62
CA PHE A 7 3.56 -5.15 3.33
C PHE A 7 3.59 -6.59 3.85
N ASN A 8 2.52 -7.05 4.49
CA ASN A 8 2.48 -8.36 5.15
C ASN A 8 3.58 -8.58 6.20
N LYS A 9 4.10 -7.49 6.78
CA LYS A 9 5.28 -7.52 7.66
C LYS A 9 5.16 -6.52 8.80
N ARG A 10 5.60 -6.91 10.00
CA ARG A 10 5.75 -6.01 11.15
C ARG A 10 7.06 -5.23 11.02
N ALA A 11 7.11 -4.05 11.65
CA ALA A 11 8.33 -3.24 11.67
C ALA A 11 9.54 -4.01 12.24
N LYS A 12 9.32 -4.85 13.26
CA LYS A 12 10.38 -5.70 13.86
C LYS A 12 10.89 -6.76 12.89
N GLU A 13 9.98 -7.47 12.20
CA GLU A 13 10.34 -8.49 11.22
C GLU A 13 11.18 -7.89 10.09
N TRP A 14 10.74 -6.74 9.55
CA TRP A 14 11.51 -6.04 8.53
C TRP A 14 12.90 -5.61 9.02
N ARG A 15 13.02 -5.09 10.24
CA ARG A 15 14.33 -4.71 10.79
C ARG A 15 15.26 -5.92 10.97
N ASN A 16 14.71 -7.05 11.42
CA ASN A 16 15.48 -8.28 11.56
C ASN A 16 15.98 -8.82 10.21
N GLU A 17 15.16 -8.71 9.16
CA GLU A 17 15.52 -9.14 7.81
C GLU A 17 16.46 -8.15 7.10
N ASN A 18 16.51 -6.90 7.54
CA ASN A 18 17.29 -5.82 6.92
C ASN A 18 18.25 -5.15 7.92
N PRO A 19 19.17 -5.90 8.56
CA PRO A 19 20.00 -5.39 9.65
C PRO A 19 20.97 -4.28 9.22
N ASN A 20 21.33 -4.26 7.93
CA ASN A 20 22.32 -3.33 7.36
C ASN A 20 21.68 -2.12 6.67
N LEU A 21 20.34 -2.08 6.54
CA LEU A 21 19.63 -0.97 5.94
C LEU A 21 19.35 0.11 7.00
N LYS A 22 19.59 1.38 6.64
CA LYS A 22 19.24 2.52 7.49
C LYS A 22 17.76 2.86 7.29
N GLY A 23 17.06 3.19 8.36
CA GLY A 23 15.65 3.60 8.30
C GLY A 23 14.66 2.46 8.56
N ASN A 24 13.53 2.48 7.85
CA ASN A 24 12.41 1.58 8.00
C ASN A 24 11.79 1.20 6.64
N MET A 25 10.90 0.20 6.62
CA MET A 25 10.26 -0.30 5.39
C MET A 25 9.61 0.76 4.48
N ARG A 26 9.12 1.89 5.03
CA ARG A 26 8.50 2.95 4.23
C ARG A 26 9.55 3.71 3.41
N ASP A 27 10.77 3.83 3.92
CA ASP A 27 11.88 4.49 3.21
C ASP A 27 12.30 3.70 1.96
N TYR A 28 11.90 2.43 1.88
CA TYR A 28 12.17 1.51 0.78
C TYR A 28 10.90 1.12 0.00
N ALA A 29 9.75 1.74 0.30
CA ALA A 29 8.51 1.51 -0.42
C ALA A 29 8.46 2.36 -1.71
N ASN A 30 7.81 1.84 -2.75
CA ASN A 30 7.61 2.62 -3.97
C ASN A 30 6.51 3.68 -3.81
N ILE A 31 6.43 4.63 -4.75
CA ILE A 31 5.48 5.75 -4.68
C ILE A 31 4.01 5.30 -4.57
N ASN A 32 3.63 4.21 -5.24
CA ASN A 32 2.27 3.69 -5.20
C ASN A 32 1.96 3.07 -3.85
N GLU A 33 2.92 2.34 -3.26
CA GLU A 33 2.79 1.80 -1.90
C GLU A 33 2.68 2.91 -0.86
N LEU A 34 3.48 3.97 -0.97
CA LEU A 34 3.41 5.14 -0.10
C LEU A 34 2.06 5.86 -0.21
N LEU A 35 1.55 6.02 -1.43
CA LEU A 35 0.22 6.59 -1.69
C LEU A 35 -0.88 5.75 -1.02
N VAL A 36 -0.85 4.43 -1.24
CA VAL A 36 -1.82 3.51 -0.63
C VAL A 36 -1.73 3.54 0.89
N LEU A 37 -0.52 3.62 1.45
CA LEU A 37 -0.30 3.73 2.89
C LEU A 37 -0.90 5.01 3.48
N ALA A 38 -0.70 6.16 2.84
CA ALA A 38 -1.30 7.43 3.25
C ALA A 38 -2.84 7.37 3.24
N ASN A 39 -3.42 6.75 2.19
CA ASN A 39 -4.87 6.54 2.11
C ASN A 39 -5.37 5.63 3.25
N MET A 40 -4.63 4.57 3.56
CA MET A 40 -4.96 3.66 4.66
C MET A 40 -4.88 4.34 6.04
N GLU A 41 -3.97 5.28 6.25
CA GLU A 41 -3.86 6.05 7.49
C GLU A 41 -5.11 6.90 7.73
N SER A 42 -5.55 7.63 6.69
CA SER A 42 -6.80 8.39 6.72
C SER A 42 -8.01 7.49 6.96
N TYR A 43 -8.13 6.40 6.20
CA TYR A 43 -9.27 5.50 6.32
C TYR A 43 -9.33 4.78 7.67
N ASN A 44 -8.19 4.32 8.20
CA ASN A 44 -8.13 3.72 9.53
C ASN A 44 -8.57 4.71 10.62
N SER A 45 -8.27 6.01 10.48
CA SER A 45 -8.73 7.04 11.42
C SER A 45 -10.26 7.14 11.44
N ILE A 46 -10.89 7.07 10.26
CA ILE A 46 -12.36 7.03 10.13
C ILE A 46 -12.93 5.76 10.77
N LEU A 47 -12.32 4.60 10.53
CA LEU A 47 -12.77 3.34 11.11
C LEU A 47 -12.64 3.32 12.64
N ILE A 48 -11.60 3.95 13.20
CA ILE A 48 -11.45 4.14 14.65
C ILE A 48 -12.57 5.04 15.19
N ALA A 49 -12.84 6.17 14.53
CA ALA A 49 -13.91 7.08 14.93
C ALA A 49 -15.30 6.41 14.91
N LYS A 50 -15.50 5.44 14.01
CA LYS A 50 -16.72 4.60 13.93
C LYS A 50 -16.78 3.47 14.96
N GLY A 51 -15.77 3.31 15.82
CA GLY A 51 -15.74 2.25 16.83
C GLY A 51 -15.51 0.84 16.28
N ILE A 52 -15.08 0.70 15.02
CA ILE A 52 -14.85 -0.60 14.38
C ILE A 52 -13.70 -1.33 15.08
N LYS A 53 -13.85 -2.62 15.37
CA LYS A 53 -12.83 -3.40 16.11
C LYS A 53 -11.56 -3.57 15.27
N GLN A 54 -10.40 -3.64 15.93
CA GLN A 54 -9.11 -3.72 15.23
C GLN A 54 -9.03 -4.89 14.22
N LYS A 55 -9.59 -6.06 14.56
CA LYS A 55 -9.64 -7.22 13.66
C LYS A 55 -10.42 -6.92 12.37
N GLU A 56 -11.56 -6.27 12.48
CA GLU A 56 -12.40 -5.86 11.34
C GLU A 56 -11.69 -4.79 10.50
N ARG A 57 -11.09 -3.79 11.17
CA ARG A 57 -10.29 -2.76 10.48
C ARG A 57 -9.16 -3.38 9.67
N MET A 58 -8.49 -4.40 10.21
CA MET A 58 -7.42 -5.10 9.51
C MET A 58 -7.93 -5.72 8.19
N ILE A 59 -9.08 -6.41 8.22
CA ILE A 59 -9.68 -6.99 7.01
C ILE A 59 -9.99 -5.90 5.96
N GLU A 60 -10.64 -4.81 6.37
CA GLU A 60 -10.99 -3.69 5.48
C GLU A 60 -9.75 -3.01 4.90
N LEU A 61 -8.71 -2.78 5.72
CA LEU A 61 -7.48 -2.14 5.28
C LEU A 61 -6.69 -3.03 4.30
N ARG A 62 -6.71 -4.36 4.47
CA ARG A 62 -6.08 -5.28 3.51
C ARG A 62 -6.82 -5.30 2.19
N LYS A 63 -8.16 -5.28 2.23
CA LYS A 63 -9.00 -5.18 1.05
C LYS A 63 -8.73 -3.87 0.30
N LEU A 64 -8.73 -2.74 1.01
CA LEU A 64 -8.42 -1.42 0.46
C LEU A 64 -7.04 -1.40 -0.22
N ALA A 65 -6.00 -1.87 0.48
CA ALA A 65 -4.64 -1.90 -0.04
C ALA A 65 -4.55 -2.70 -1.34
N ARG A 66 -5.10 -3.92 -1.35
CA ARG A 66 -5.12 -4.79 -2.54
C ARG A 66 -5.87 -4.13 -3.70
N THR A 67 -7.04 -3.56 -3.45
CA THR A 67 -7.84 -2.90 -4.49
C THR A 67 -7.08 -1.72 -5.09
N GLN A 68 -6.51 -0.84 -4.27
CA GLN A 68 -5.82 0.34 -4.78
C GLN A 68 -4.54 -0.03 -5.56
N LEU A 69 -3.73 -0.97 -5.07
CA LEU A 69 -2.53 -1.42 -5.80
C LEU A 69 -2.88 -1.99 -7.17
N LEU A 70 -3.89 -2.86 -7.26
CA LEU A 70 -4.35 -3.43 -8.53
C LEU A 70 -4.93 -2.36 -9.48
N SER A 71 -5.67 -1.38 -8.95
CA SER A 71 -6.20 -0.28 -9.75
C SER A 71 -5.08 0.59 -10.32
N ILE A 72 -4.05 0.91 -9.53
CA ILE A 72 -2.91 1.70 -9.97
C ILE A 72 -2.09 0.94 -11.02
N GLU A 73 -1.83 -0.34 -10.79
CA GLU A 73 -1.14 -1.21 -11.76
C GLU A 73 -1.89 -1.27 -13.09
N LYS A 74 -3.21 -1.44 -13.05
CA LYS A 74 -4.06 -1.43 -14.26
C LYS A 74 -3.97 -0.10 -15.01
N LEU A 75 -4.02 1.03 -14.30
CA LEU A 75 -3.88 2.36 -14.90
C LEU A 75 -2.53 2.52 -15.60
N ASN A 76 -1.44 2.13 -14.95
CA ASN A 76 -0.10 2.20 -15.54
C ASN A 76 -0.01 1.34 -16.81
N ASN A 77 -0.57 0.13 -16.79
CA ASN A 77 -0.59 -0.76 -17.97
C ASN A 77 -1.43 -0.18 -19.12
N THR A 78 -2.58 0.45 -18.83
CA THR A 78 -3.39 1.12 -19.86
C THR A 78 -2.66 2.34 -20.43
N SER A 79 -2.02 3.15 -19.59
CA SER A 79 -1.22 4.30 -20.02
C SER A 79 -0.08 3.89 -20.94
N LEU A 80 0.68 2.83 -20.60
CA LEU A 80 1.76 2.31 -21.44
C LEU A 80 1.26 1.83 -22.81
N LYS A 81 0.16 1.05 -22.84
CA LYS A 81 -0.45 0.62 -24.11
C LYS A 81 -0.84 1.80 -25.00
N SER A 82 -1.43 2.86 -24.41
CA SER A 82 -1.82 4.04 -25.17
C SER A 82 -0.62 4.84 -25.74
N LEU A 83 0.55 4.75 -25.12
CA LEU A 83 1.78 5.38 -25.61
C LEU A 83 2.39 4.57 -26.76
N GLU A 84 2.40 3.24 -26.66
CA GLU A 84 2.85 2.34 -27.74
C GLU A 84 1.99 2.46 -29.01
N GLU A 85 0.68 2.64 -28.84
CA GLU A 85 -0.25 2.88 -29.97
C GLU A 85 0.01 4.23 -30.64
N LYS A 86 0.37 5.26 -29.86
CA LYS A 86 0.72 6.59 -30.39
C LYS A 86 2.06 6.61 -31.11
N SER A 87 3.05 5.81 -30.69
CA SER A 87 4.36 5.75 -31.35
C SER A 87 4.36 4.96 -32.66
N LYS A 88 3.30 4.19 -32.94
CA LYS A 88 3.14 3.40 -34.17
C LYS A 88 2.37 4.14 -35.29
N LYS A 89 1.90 5.36 -35.02
CA LYS A 89 1.32 6.28 -36.00
C LYS A 89 2.33 7.34 -36.39
#